data_AF-A0A292SUI5-F1
#
_entry.id   AF-A0A292SUI5-F1
#
_cell.length_a   1.000
_cell.length_b   1.000
_cell.length_c   1.000
_cell.angle_alpha   90.00
_cell.angle_beta   90.00
_cell.angle_gamma   90.00
#
_symmetry.space_group_name_H-M   'P 1'
#
loop_
_entity.id
_entity.type
_entity.pdbx_description
1 polymer ?
#
loop_
_entity_poly.entity_id
_entity_poly.type
_entity_poly.pdbx_seq_one_letter_code
_entity_poly.pdbx_strand_id
1 'polypeptide(L)'
;MKIGVNYSIGYKQPAFQAVNQEYFKKAQQLYEKRGNITADWIESLTDDVVLFGDISKKDAIDTMNAVRKYVSKESMDVFESTFKFIKNA
;
A
#
# COMPACT_ATOMS: atom_id res chain seq x y z
N MET A 1 6.67 -25.74 -43.02
CA MET A 1 7.79 -25.47 -42.08
C MET A 1 7.19 -24.84 -40.83
N LYS A 2 7.10 -25.58 -39.71
CA LYS A 2 6.62 -25.03 -38.44
C LYS A 2 7.82 -24.40 -37.73
N ILE A 3 7.88 -23.08 -37.68
CA ILE A 3 8.85 -22.38 -36.84
C ILE A 3 8.24 -22.31 -35.44
N GLY A 4 8.70 -23.18 -34.55
CA GLY A 4 8.40 -23.10 -33.12
C GLY A 4 9.19 -21.94 -32.54
N VAL A 5 8.50 -20.89 -32.11
CA VAL A 5 9.15 -19.78 -31.40
C VAL A 5 9.00 -20.06 -29.91
N ASN A 6 10.12 -20.47 -29.31
CA ASN A 6 10.23 -20.69 -27.87
C ASN A 6 10.56 -19.35 -27.23
N TYR A 7 9.56 -18.67 -26.69
CA TYR A 7 9.75 -17.43 -25.94
C TYR A 7 10.00 -17.75 -24.46
N SER A 8 11.20 -18.21 -24.14
CA SER A 8 11.71 -18.09 -22.77
C SER A 8 12.15 -16.64 -22.55
N ILE A 9 11.19 -15.72 -22.44
CA ILE A 9 11.48 -14.36 -21.98
C ILE A 9 11.46 -14.40 -20.47
N GLY A 10 12.64 -14.46 -19.87
CA GLY A 10 12.85 -14.13 -18.47
C GLY A 10 12.51 -12.66 -18.24
N TYR A 11 11.23 -12.33 -18.18
CA TYR A 11 10.78 -11.07 -17.63
C TYR A 11 11.08 -11.15 -16.13
N LYS A 12 12.18 -10.51 -15.68
CA LYS A 12 12.13 -9.84 -14.38
C LYS A 12 10.93 -8.90 -14.51
N GLN A 13 9.76 -9.33 -14.04
CA GLN A 13 8.64 -8.43 -13.83
C GLN A 13 9.24 -7.26 -13.04
N PRO A 14 9.11 -6.01 -13.51
CA PRO A 14 9.30 -4.89 -12.61
C PRO A 14 8.41 -5.23 -11.42
N ALA A 15 8.95 -5.21 -10.20
CA ALA A 15 8.16 -5.47 -9.01
C ALA A 15 7.06 -4.41 -9.00
N PHE A 16 5.90 -4.74 -9.59
CA PHE A 16 4.80 -3.82 -9.68
C PHE A 16 4.42 -3.59 -8.23
N GLN A 17 4.65 -2.38 -7.75
CA GLN A 17 4.10 -1.96 -6.47
C GLN A 17 2.62 -1.78 -6.73
N ALA A 18 1.87 -2.86 -6.52
CA ALA A 18 0.42 -2.83 -6.61
C ALA A 18 -0.08 -2.03 -5.41
N VAL A 19 -0.05 -0.72 -5.55
CA VAL A 19 -0.68 0.21 -4.62
C VAL A 19 -2.18 -0.06 -4.67
N ASN A 20 -2.79 -0.30 -3.51
CA ASN A 20 -4.23 -0.40 -3.38
C ASN A 20 -4.85 0.98 -3.71
N GLN A 21 -5.55 1.02 -4.85
CA GLN A 21 -6.05 2.27 -5.43
C GLN A 21 -7.16 2.91 -4.59
N GLU A 22 -7.95 2.11 -3.89
CA GLU A 22 -9.02 2.61 -3.02
C GLU A 22 -8.44 3.38 -1.83
N TYR A 23 -7.52 2.74 -1.11
CA TYR A 23 -6.85 3.35 0.04
C TYR A 23 -6.01 4.56 -0.36
N PHE A 24 -5.31 4.49 -1.49
CA PHE A 24 -4.55 5.63 -2.01
C PHE A 24 -5.45 6.84 -2.32
N LYS A 25 -6.56 6.63 -3.04
CA LYS A 25 -7.49 7.71 -3.39
C LYS A 25 -8.13 8.32 -2.14
N LYS A 26 -8.52 7.49 -1.16
CA LYS A 26 -9.07 7.96 0.12
C LYS A 26 -8.04 8.79 0.91
N ALA A 27 -6.77 8.37 0.93
CA ALA A 27 -5.71 9.14 1.57
C ALA A 27 -5.51 10.50 0.91
N GLN A 28 -5.50 10.55 -0.43
CA GLN A 28 -5.37 11.81 -1.16
C GLN A 28 -6.54 12.76 -0.85
N GLN A 29 -7.78 12.27 -0.83
CA GLN A 29 -8.96 13.07 -0.49
C GLN A 29 -8.93 13.60 0.95
N LEU A 30 -8.47 12.78 1.91
CA LEU A 30 -8.29 13.20 3.30
C LEU A 30 -7.23 14.30 3.40
N TYR A 31 -6.11 14.14 2.71
CA TYR A 31 -5.06 15.14 2.66
C TYR A 31 -5.51 16.46 2.04
N GLU A 32 -6.19 16.42 0.89
CA GLU A 32 -6.74 17.62 0.24
C GLU A 32 -7.71 18.37 1.16
N LYS A 33 -8.49 17.65 1.98
CA LYS A 33 -9.48 18.24 2.88
C LYS A 33 -8.91 18.70 4.22
N ARG A 34 -7.91 18.02 4.77
CA ARG A 34 -7.46 18.16 6.17
C ARG A 34 -5.97 18.41 6.33
N GLY A 35 -5.18 18.26 5.27
CA GLY A 35 -3.72 18.27 5.32
C GLY A 35 -3.10 17.03 5.98
N ASN A 36 -3.90 15.98 6.26
CA ASN A 36 -3.44 14.75 6.90
C ASN A 36 -4.36 13.57 6.56
N ILE A 37 -3.84 12.34 6.67
CA ILE A 37 -4.66 11.13 6.80
C ILE A 37 -5.26 11.03 8.21
N THR A 38 -6.25 10.15 8.40
CA THR A 38 -6.94 9.97 9.69
C THR A 38 -6.54 8.66 10.36
N ALA A 39 -6.73 8.57 11.68
CA ALA A 39 -6.60 7.32 12.42
C ALA A 39 -7.48 6.22 11.80
N ASP A 40 -8.74 6.53 11.48
CA ASP A 40 -9.66 5.60 10.80
C ASP A 40 -9.10 5.03 9.50
N TRP A 41 -8.33 5.82 8.73
CA TRP A 41 -7.70 5.33 7.50
C TRP A 41 -6.61 4.29 7.80
N ILE A 42 -5.81 4.54 8.84
CA ILE A 42 -4.74 3.65 9.30
C ILE A 42 -5.34 2.35 9.87
N GLU A 43 -6.37 2.48 10.71
CA GLU A 43 -7.07 1.35 11.32
C GLU A 43 -7.76 0.48 10.28
N SER A 44 -8.53 1.07 9.35
CA SER A 44 -9.21 0.32 8.29
C SER A 44 -8.22 -0.49 7.45
N LEU A 45 -7.11 0.12 7.03
CA LEU A 45 -6.09 -0.59 6.25
C LEU A 45 -5.48 -1.74 7.05
N THR A 46 -5.28 -1.54 8.35
CA THR A 46 -4.70 -2.57 9.22
C THR A 46 -5.65 -3.74 9.37
N ASP A 47 -6.94 -3.49 9.57
CA ASP A 47 -7.97 -4.53 9.70
C ASP A 47 -8.12 -5.35 8.42
N ASP A 48 -8.17 -4.69 7.25
CA ASP A 48 -8.25 -5.37 5.95
C ASP A 48 -7.03 -6.26 5.67
N VAL A 49 -5.88 -5.94 6.27
CA VAL A 49 -4.64 -6.73 6.11
C VAL A 49 -4.52 -7.85 7.13
N VAL A 50 -4.82 -7.56 8.40
CA VAL A 50 -4.51 -8.44 9.54
C VAL A 50 -5.71 -9.27 9.98
N LEU A 51 -6.91 -8.68 10.00
CA LEU A 51 -8.11 -9.37 10.48
C LEU A 51 -8.85 -10.08 9.35
N PHE A 52 -9.07 -9.40 8.24
CA PHE A 52 -9.89 -9.92 7.13
C PHE A 52 -9.04 -10.60 6.05
N GLY A 53 -7.82 -10.12 5.83
CA GLY A 53 -6.94 -10.64 4.78
C GLY A 53 -7.40 -10.29 3.36
N ASP A 54 -8.27 -9.28 3.23
CA ASP A 54 -8.79 -8.77 1.96
C ASP A 54 -7.71 -8.01 1.17
N ILE A 55 -6.69 -7.48 1.85
CA ILE A 55 -5.54 -6.82 1.24
C ILE A 55 -4.27 -7.58 1.58
N SER A 56 -3.47 -7.88 0.54
CA SER A 56 -2.17 -8.50 0.76
C SER A 56 -1.24 -7.57 1.54
N LYS A 57 -0.43 -8.14 2.44
CA LYS A 57 0.59 -7.38 3.18
C LYS A 57 1.49 -6.55 2.26
N LYS A 58 1.87 -7.09 1.10
CA LYS A 58 2.72 -6.39 0.14
C LYS A 58 2.02 -5.15 -0.41
N ASP A 59 0.76 -5.27 -0.82
CA ASP A 59 -0.01 -4.15 -1.37
C ASP A 59 -0.25 -3.08 -0.31
N ALA A 60 -0.49 -3.47 0.94
CA ALA A 60 -0.60 -2.52 2.05
C ALA A 60 0.71 -1.77 2.31
N ILE A 61 1.86 -2.46 2.33
CA ILE A 61 3.18 -1.83 2.48
C ILE A 61 3.45 -0.84 1.34
N ASP A 62 3.16 -1.24 0.10
CA ASP A 62 3.33 -0.38 -1.07
C ASP A 62 2.40 0.84 -1.00
N THR A 63 1.16 0.65 -0.54
CA THR A 63 0.18 1.72 -0.33
C THR A 63 0.61 2.69 0.75
N MET A 64 1.04 2.20 1.92
CA MET A 64 1.55 3.04 3.01
C MET A 64 2.76 3.86 2.55
N ASN A 65 3.71 3.24 1.85
CA ASN A 65 4.84 3.99 1.29
C ASN A 65 4.39 5.11 0.33
N ALA A 66 3.40 4.83 -0.54
CA ALA A 66 2.88 5.80 -1.49
C ALA A 66 2.17 6.98 -0.82
N VAL A 67 1.47 6.74 0.30
CA VAL A 67 0.72 7.77 1.04
C VAL A 67 1.52 8.44 2.15
N ARG A 68 2.75 7.99 2.46
CA ARG A 68 3.59 8.57 3.53
C ARG A 68 3.74 10.09 3.42
N LYS A 69 3.76 10.62 2.19
CA LYS A 69 3.79 12.07 1.91
C LYS A 69 2.55 12.86 2.35
N TYR A 70 1.45 12.17 2.64
CA TYR A 70 0.17 12.74 3.08
C TYR A 70 0.01 12.72 4.61
N VAL A 71 0.99 12.20 5.34
CA VAL A 71 0.97 12.10 6.80
C VAL A 71 1.59 13.36 7.40
N SER A 72 0.88 14.01 8.32
CA SER A 72 1.44 15.15 9.05
C SER A 72 2.58 14.72 9.97
N LYS A 73 3.42 15.68 10.36
CA LYS A 73 4.56 15.41 11.25
C LYS A 73 4.12 14.82 12.58
N GLU A 74 3.01 15.31 13.13
CA GLU A 74 2.44 14.92 14.42
C GLU A 74 1.89 13.50 14.40
N SER A 75 1.44 13.00 13.24
CA SER A 75 0.91 11.65 13.07
C SER A 75 1.93 10.63 12.58
N MET A 76 3.16 11.06 12.26
CA MET A 76 4.18 10.21 11.64
C MET A 76 4.59 9.05 12.54
N ASP A 77 4.74 9.26 13.85
CA ASP A 77 5.17 8.19 14.77
C ASP A 77 4.16 7.03 14.84
N VAL A 78 2.86 7.36 14.85
CA VAL A 78 1.78 6.38 14.81
C VAL A 78 1.80 5.65 13.46
N PHE A 79 1.90 6.40 12.36
CA PHE A 79 1.96 5.84 11.01
C PHE A 79 3.12 4.86 10.84
N GLU A 80 4.33 5.22 11.26
CA GLU A 80 5.52 4.37 11.21
C GLU A 80 5.41 3.14 12.10
N SER A 81 4.78 3.29 13.27
CA SER A 81 4.54 2.17 14.18
C SER A 81 3.59 1.15 13.54
N THR A 82 2.49 1.60 12.93
CA THR A 82 1.59 0.72 12.19
C THR A 82 2.26 0.11 10.96
N PHE A 83 3.06 0.87 10.22
CA PHE A 83 3.82 0.37 9.08
C PHE A 83 4.75 -0.78 9.48
N LYS A 84 5.47 -0.63 10.60
CA LYS A 84 6.32 -1.69 11.17
C LYS A 84 5.49 -2.88 11.65
N PHE A 85 4.33 -2.64 12.27
CA PHE A 85 3.42 -3.71 12.69
C PHE A 85 2.98 -4.56 11.50
N ILE A 86 2.39 -3.96 10.46
CA ILE A 86 1.93 -4.66 9.25
C ILE A 86 3.06 -5.44 8.58
N LYS A 87 4.28 -4.87 8.54
CA LYS A 87 5.45 -5.54 7.98
C LYS A 87 5.82 -6.84 8.72
N ASN A 88 5.58 -6.91 10.02
CA ASN A 88 5.95 -8.03 10.89
C ASN A 88 4.76 -8.94 11.28
N ALA A 89 3.52 -8.56 10.93
CA ALA A 89 2.29 -9.29 11.26
C ALA A 89 2.22 -10.71 10.66
#